data_AF-A0A0B2RGI6-F1
#
_entry.id   AF-A0A0B2RGI6-F1
#
_cell.length_a   1.000
_cell.length_b   1.000
_cell.length_c   1.000
_cell.angle_alpha   90.00
_cell.angle_beta   90.00
_cell.angle_gamma   90.00
#
_symmetry.space_group_name_H-M   'P 1'
#
loop_
_entity.id
_entity.type
_entity.pdbx_description
1 polymer ?
#
loop_
_entity_poly.entity_id
_entity_poly.type
_entity_poly.pdbx_seq_one_letter_code
_entity_poly.pdbx_strand_id
1 'polypeptide(L)'
;MGRTLQRDLNRIAAVADTSPSEGLHYVLTETTLALLRHPDYCISAYSSVDIKQGIEDGEKRFNQLSIEERGKFDEETLVNVNNIKRQSTRSQRANGFSNEYIVITILAAAEGDHKLPSINGSGDLKQALQKLGSIPSSRLLAVEVLWTPQNENDTLSERELLEDYPLLRPL
;
A
#
# COMPACT_ATOMS: atom_id res chain seq x y z
N MET A 1 5.78 5.97 15.66
CA MET A 1 4.39 5.78 15.19
C MET A 1 4.35 4.90 13.96
N GLY A 2 5.08 5.23 12.87
CA GLY A 2 5.20 4.38 11.67
C GLY A 2 5.64 2.93 11.91
N ARG A 3 6.52 2.69 12.88
CA ARG A 3 6.97 1.33 13.26
C ARG A 3 5.84 0.39 13.71
N THR A 4 4.78 0.90 14.36
CA THR A 4 3.64 0.06 14.75
C THR A 4 2.88 -0.40 13.51
N LEU A 5 2.69 0.50 12.55
CA LEU A 5 1.99 0.20 11.30
C LEU A 5 2.80 -0.76 10.41
N GLN A 6 4.12 -0.57 10.29
CA GLN A 6 4.99 -1.54 9.60
C GLN A 6 4.91 -2.95 10.23
N ARG A 7 4.84 -3.05 11.55
CA ARG A 7 4.66 -4.36 12.23
C ARG A 7 3.32 -5.00 11.91
N ASP A 8 2.25 -4.22 11.84
CA ASP A 8 0.93 -4.71 11.43
C ASP A 8 0.98 -5.21 9.98
N LEU A 9 1.61 -4.47 9.07
CA LEU A 9 1.81 -4.87 7.67
C LEU A 9 2.66 -6.15 7.55
N ASN A 10 3.75 -6.25 8.31
CA ASN A 10 4.59 -7.44 8.39
C ASN A 10 3.78 -8.65 8.87
N ARG A 11 2.91 -8.48 9.88
CA ARG A 11 2.03 -9.54 10.36
C ARG A 11 1.00 -9.95 9.32
N ILE A 12 0.35 -8.99 8.64
CA ILE A 12 -0.60 -9.27 7.57
C ILE A 12 0.07 -10.09 6.47
N ALA A 13 1.23 -9.64 5.99
CA ALA A 13 1.99 -10.34 4.97
C ALA A 13 2.47 -11.72 5.42
N ALA A 14 2.82 -11.91 6.69
CA ALA A 14 3.23 -13.21 7.22
C ALA A 14 2.08 -14.23 7.31
N VAL A 15 0.85 -13.77 7.58
CA VAL A 15 -0.32 -14.65 7.80
C VAL A 15 -1.11 -14.89 6.51
N ALA A 16 -1.16 -13.92 5.60
CA ALA A 16 -1.96 -14.03 4.39
C ALA A 16 -1.49 -15.18 3.49
N ASP A 17 -2.44 -16.03 3.09
CA ASP A 17 -2.33 -16.85 1.89
C ASP A 17 -2.89 -16.02 0.73
N THR A 18 -2.03 -15.59 -0.19
CA THR A 18 -2.40 -14.69 -1.30
C THR A 18 -2.76 -15.44 -2.59
N SER A 19 -2.86 -16.77 -2.53
CA SER A 19 -3.22 -17.60 -3.69
C SER A 19 -4.71 -17.50 -4.07
N PRO A 20 -5.67 -17.48 -3.12
CA PRO A 20 -7.09 -17.31 -3.43
C PRO A 20 -7.56 -15.85 -3.29
N SER A 21 -8.73 -15.53 -3.86
CA SER A 21 -9.32 -14.18 -3.78
C SER A 21 -9.73 -13.79 -2.36
N GLU A 22 -10.10 -14.74 -1.50
CA GLU A 22 -10.32 -14.53 -0.06
C GLU A 22 -9.05 -14.03 0.63
N GLY A 23 -7.90 -14.52 0.17
CA GLY A 23 -6.57 -14.10 0.60
C GLY A 23 -6.26 -12.65 0.25
N LEU A 24 -6.53 -12.29 -1.01
CA LEU A 24 -6.40 -10.91 -1.49
C LEU A 24 -7.34 -9.97 -0.72
N HIS A 25 -8.58 -10.40 -0.49
CA HIS A 25 -9.55 -9.65 0.29
C HIS A 25 -9.07 -9.44 1.73
N TYR A 26 -8.55 -10.49 2.38
CA TYR A 26 -7.96 -10.38 3.71
C TYR A 26 -6.84 -9.34 3.76
N VAL A 27 -5.90 -9.37 2.81
CA VAL A 27 -4.81 -8.37 2.74
C VAL A 27 -5.36 -6.96 2.60
N LEU A 28 -6.30 -6.73 1.68
CA LEU A 28 -6.89 -5.42 1.45
C LEU A 28 -7.63 -4.91 2.70
N THR A 29 -8.47 -5.75 3.30
CA THR A 29 -9.30 -5.39 4.46
C THR A 29 -8.45 -5.15 5.70
N GLU A 30 -7.51 -6.02 6.04
CA GLU A 30 -6.67 -5.83 7.23
C GLU A 30 -5.73 -4.64 7.09
N THR A 31 -5.17 -4.41 5.90
CA THR A 31 -4.35 -3.21 5.63
C THR A 31 -5.18 -1.93 5.80
N THR A 32 -6.38 -1.92 5.22
CA THR A 32 -7.32 -0.80 5.35
C THR A 32 -7.70 -0.56 6.82
N LEU A 33 -7.98 -1.62 7.58
CA LEU A 33 -8.33 -1.53 8.99
C LEU A 33 -7.16 -1.04 9.85
N ALA A 34 -5.93 -1.47 9.57
CA ALA A 34 -4.74 -0.99 10.25
C ALA A 34 -4.57 0.53 10.09
N LEU A 35 -4.77 1.03 8.87
CA LEU A 35 -4.75 2.48 8.58
C LEU A 35 -5.90 3.22 9.28
N LEU A 36 -7.12 2.69 9.25
CA LEU A 36 -8.29 3.30 9.90
C LEU A 36 -8.20 3.32 11.44
N ARG A 37 -7.44 2.39 12.05
CA ARG A 37 -7.16 2.38 13.50
C ARG A 37 -6.16 3.45 13.91
N HIS A 38 -5.39 3.97 12.96
CA HIS A 38 -4.34 4.96 13.19
C HIS A 38 -4.44 6.14 12.20
N PRO A 39 -5.58 6.85 12.13
CA PRO A 39 -5.79 7.90 11.14
C PRO A 39 -4.80 9.05 11.30
N ASP A 40 -4.34 9.33 12.52
CA ASP A 40 -3.37 10.39 12.84
C ASP A 40 -1.95 10.07 12.35
N TYR A 41 -1.69 8.87 11.82
CA TYR A 41 -0.39 8.51 11.24
C TYR A 41 -0.26 8.98 9.79
N CYS A 42 -1.38 9.20 9.11
CA CYS A 42 -1.37 9.73 7.76
C CYS A 42 -1.28 11.25 7.84
N ILE A 43 -0.22 11.82 7.25
CA ILE A 43 -0.03 13.27 7.14
C ILE A 43 -0.29 13.78 5.72
N SER A 44 -0.15 12.89 4.74
CA SER A 44 -0.38 13.15 3.33
C SER A 44 -0.97 11.91 2.68
N ALA A 45 -1.81 12.08 1.67
CA ALA A 45 -2.36 10.97 0.92
C ALA A 45 -2.67 11.35 -0.53
N TYR A 46 -2.86 10.33 -1.35
CA TYR A 46 -3.30 10.41 -2.72
C TYR A 46 -4.11 9.17 -3.06
N SER A 47 -5.12 9.32 -3.92
CA SER A 47 -5.84 8.20 -4.48
C SER A 47 -6.24 8.48 -5.93
N SER A 48 -6.25 7.42 -6.73
CA SER A 48 -6.65 7.46 -8.13
C SER A 48 -7.40 6.20 -8.50
N VAL A 49 -8.28 6.31 -9.49
CA VAL A 49 -8.99 5.18 -10.10
C VAL A 49 -8.81 5.28 -11.61
N ASP A 50 -8.47 4.16 -12.23
CA ASP A 50 -8.36 4.03 -13.69
C ASP A 50 -9.31 2.93 -14.16
N ILE A 51 -10.37 3.32 -14.88
CA ILE A 51 -11.39 2.38 -15.36
C ILE A 51 -10.98 1.88 -16.74
N LYS A 52 -10.82 0.56 -16.86
CA LYS A 52 -10.56 -0.14 -18.12
C LYS A 52 -11.80 -0.89 -18.59
N GLN A 53 -11.96 -1.00 -19.91
CA GLN A 53 -13.11 -1.70 -20.52
C GLN A 53 -12.94 -3.22 -20.53
N GLY A 54 -11.70 -3.71 -20.53
CA GLY A 54 -11.38 -5.14 -20.57
C GLY A 54 -10.46 -5.56 -19.42
N ILE A 55 -10.53 -6.84 -19.05
CA ILE A 55 -9.69 -7.45 -18.02
C ILE A 55 -8.21 -7.35 -18.41
N GLU A 56 -7.86 -7.60 -19.67
CA GLU A 56 -6.48 -7.53 -20.17
C GLU A 56 -5.87 -6.12 -20.02
N ASP A 57 -6.63 -5.07 -20.35
CA ASP A 57 -6.18 -3.68 -20.16
C ASP A 57 -6.03 -3.34 -18.67
N GLY A 58 -6.93 -3.85 -17.83
CA GLY A 58 -6.86 -3.73 -16.38
C GLY A 58 -5.62 -4.38 -15.80
N GLU A 59 -5.34 -5.63 -16.19
CA GLU A 59 -4.14 -6.38 -15.81
C GLU A 59 -2.88 -5.67 -16.26
N LYS A 60 -2.82 -5.23 -17.52
CA LYS A 60 -1.68 -4.47 -18.05
C LYS A 60 -1.44 -3.20 -17.25
N ARG A 61 -2.50 -2.46 -16.90
CA ARG A 61 -2.38 -1.24 -16.09
C ARG A 61 -1.94 -1.54 -14.65
N PHE A 62 -2.48 -2.59 -14.04
CA PHE A 62 -2.08 -3.04 -12.70
C PHE A 62 -0.59 -3.39 -12.67
N ASN A 63 -0.12 -4.21 -13.63
CA ASN A 63 1.28 -4.61 -13.73
C ASN A 63 2.21 -3.41 -13.97
N GLN A 64 1.77 -2.45 -14.79
CA GLN A 64 2.52 -1.21 -15.00
C GLN A 64 2.68 -0.41 -13.68
N LEU A 65 1.58 -0.18 -12.96
CA LEU A 65 1.61 0.53 -11.68
C LEU A 65 2.46 -0.21 -10.65
N SER A 66 2.35 -1.53 -10.61
CA SER A 66 3.15 -2.40 -9.74
C SER A 66 4.66 -2.24 -9.98
N ILE A 67 5.09 -2.20 -11.24
CA ILE A 67 6.49 -1.96 -11.62
C ILE A 67 6.93 -0.53 -11.29
N GLU A 68 6.09 0.47 -11.59
CA GLU A 68 6.36 1.89 -11.30
C GLU A 68 6.56 2.12 -9.79
N GLU A 69 5.72 1.51 -8.95
CA GLU A 69 5.83 1.64 -7.49
C GLU A 69 7.03 0.87 -6.93
N ARG A 70 7.27 -0.37 -7.37
CA ARG A 70 8.48 -1.13 -6.99
C ARG A 70 9.77 -0.46 -7.44
N GLY A 71 9.75 0.30 -8.54
CA GLY A 71 10.91 1.03 -9.05
C GLY A 71 11.43 2.12 -8.11
N LYS A 72 10.63 2.54 -7.12
CA LYS A 72 11.02 3.52 -6.09
C LYS A 72 11.76 2.89 -4.91
N PHE A 73 11.93 1.57 -4.89
CA PHE A 73 12.48 0.84 -3.77
C PHE A 73 13.99 0.76 -3.93
N ASP A 74 14.73 1.25 -2.93
CA ASP A 74 16.16 0.98 -2.84
C ASP A 74 16.45 -0.53 -2.74
N GLU A 75 15.60 -1.26 -2.00
CA GLU A 75 15.67 -2.71 -1.81
C GLU A 75 14.28 -3.29 -1.46
N GLU A 76 13.91 -4.42 -2.09
CA GLU A 76 12.74 -5.22 -1.73
C GLU A 76 13.16 -6.31 -0.74
N THR A 77 12.78 -6.15 0.53
CA THR A 77 13.20 -7.00 1.66
C THR A 77 12.11 -7.95 2.14
N LEU A 78 10.84 -7.71 1.81
CA LEU A 78 9.72 -8.61 2.12
C LEU A 78 8.82 -8.77 0.90
N VAL A 79 8.59 -10.02 0.50
CA VAL A 79 7.69 -10.40 -0.60
C VAL A 79 6.77 -11.53 -0.14
N ASN A 80 5.46 -11.42 -0.42
CA ASN A 80 4.50 -12.52 -0.32
C ASN A 80 3.59 -12.54 -1.56
N VAL A 81 3.87 -13.43 -2.51
CA VAL A 81 3.10 -13.58 -3.75
C VAL A 81 2.74 -15.04 -3.94
N ASN A 82 1.46 -15.35 -4.16
CA ASN A 82 0.95 -16.73 -4.27
C ASN A 82 1.43 -17.61 -3.08
N ASN A 83 1.40 -17.03 -1.87
CA ASN A 83 1.92 -17.63 -0.63
C ASN A 83 3.42 -17.98 -0.65
N ILE A 84 4.19 -17.53 -1.64
CA ILE A 84 5.65 -17.62 -1.67
C ILE A 84 6.20 -16.41 -0.91
N LYS A 85 6.74 -16.69 0.28
CA LYS A 85 7.28 -15.69 1.19
C LYS A 85 8.80 -15.63 1.08
N ARG A 86 9.35 -14.44 0.89
CA ARG A 86 10.79 -14.16 0.94
C ARG A 86 11.03 -12.99 1.86
N GLN A 87 12.02 -13.14 2.74
CA GLN A 87 12.46 -12.07 3.62
C GLN A 87 13.98 -12.03 3.58
N SER A 88 14.57 -10.89 3.19
CA SER A 88 16.01 -10.68 3.28
C SER A 88 16.35 -10.03 4.63
N THR A 89 17.45 -10.47 5.24
CA THR A 89 18.01 -9.85 6.44
C THR A 89 19.33 -9.20 6.05
N ARG A 90 19.34 -7.90 5.74
CA ARG A 90 20.58 -7.14 5.53
C ARG A 90 20.66 -5.91 6.43
N SER A 91 21.91 -5.51 6.65
CA SER A 91 22.44 -4.61 7.67
C SER A 91 21.91 -3.18 7.63
N GLN A 92 21.52 -2.74 8.82
CA GLN A 92 21.04 -1.41 9.25
C GLN A 92 21.79 -0.23 8.61
N ARG A 93 21.05 0.74 8.05
CA ARG A 93 21.53 2.12 7.92
C ARG A 93 20.88 2.94 9.03
N ALA A 94 21.60 3.16 10.13
CA ALA A 94 21.11 4.04 11.18
C ALA A 94 21.19 5.50 10.69
N ASN A 95 20.07 6.05 10.20
CA ASN A 95 19.97 7.46 9.88
C ASN A 95 19.23 8.19 11.01
N GLY A 96 19.96 9.00 11.77
CA GLY A 96 19.46 9.77 12.91
C GLY A 96 18.80 11.09 12.52
N PHE A 97 17.82 11.09 11.61
CA PHE A 97 17.06 12.29 11.24
C PHE A 97 15.71 12.34 11.96
N SER A 98 15.26 13.55 12.29
CA SER A 98 14.09 13.80 13.13
C SER A 98 12.73 13.71 12.40
N ASN A 99 12.74 13.61 11.07
CA ASN A 99 11.55 13.43 10.24
C ASN A 99 11.64 12.09 9.51
N GLU A 100 10.96 11.10 10.08
CA GLU A 100 10.96 9.72 9.64
C GLU A 100 9.61 9.41 8.95
N TYR A 101 9.60 9.28 7.62
CA TYR A 101 8.39 8.94 6.87
C TYR A 101 8.40 7.48 6.40
N ILE A 102 7.20 6.92 6.29
CA ILE A 102 6.94 5.71 5.52
C ILE A 102 5.81 6.03 4.53
N VAL A 103 5.86 5.43 3.35
CA VAL A 103 4.77 5.49 2.37
C VAL A 103 4.15 4.10 2.27
N ILE A 104 2.82 4.05 2.20
CA ILE A 104 2.06 2.82 2.00
C ILE A 104 1.30 2.98 0.69
N THR A 105 1.55 2.09 -0.25
CA THR A 105 0.87 2.04 -1.54
C THR A 105 -0.04 0.82 -1.56
N ILE A 106 -1.33 1.04 -1.83
CA ILE A 106 -2.33 -0.02 -2.01
C ILE A 106 -2.78 0.02 -3.46
N LEU A 107 -2.52 -1.04 -4.21
CA LEU A 107 -3.06 -1.28 -5.54
C LEU A 107 -4.13 -2.36 -5.44
N ALA A 108 -5.29 -2.12 -6.03
CA ALA A 108 -6.36 -3.10 -6.13
C ALA A 108 -6.95 -3.08 -7.53
N ALA A 109 -6.95 -4.24 -8.20
CA ALA A 109 -7.72 -4.47 -9.40
C ALA A 109 -9.04 -5.16 -9.01
N ALA A 110 -10.16 -4.57 -9.41
CA ALA A 110 -11.48 -5.08 -9.07
C ALA A 110 -12.47 -4.87 -10.23
N GLU A 111 -13.42 -5.79 -10.38
CA GLU A 111 -14.51 -5.66 -11.34
C GLU A 111 -15.56 -4.65 -10.86
N GLY A 112 -16.08 -3.85 -11.80
CA GLY A 112 -17.12 -2.85 -11.56
C GLY A 112 -16.58 -1.42 -11.39
N ASP A 113 -17.52 -0.48 -11.22
CA ASP A 113 -17.19 0.95 -11.06
C ASP A 113 -16.97 1.29 -9.58
N HIS A 114 -15.70 1.25 -9.14
CA HIS A 114 -15.28 1.59 -7.78
C HIS A 114 -14.66 2.99 -7.75
N LYS A 115 -15.46 4.02 -7.43
CA LYS A 115 -14.97 5.40 -7.36
C LYS A 115 -14.39 5.73 -6.00
N LEU A 116 -13.15 6.19 -5.95
CA LEU A 116 -12.53 6.78 -4.76
C LEU A 116 -12.66 8.31 -4.79
N PRO A 117 -12.88 8.97 -3.64
CA PRO A 117 -12.86 10.42 -3.56
C PRO A 117 -11.44 10.95 -3.83
N SER A 118 -11.32 12.15 -4.37
CA SER A 118 -10.06 12.90 -4.29
C SER A 118 -9.79 13.26 -2.84
N ILE A 119 -8.58 13.06 -2.36
CA ILE A 119 -8.24 13.29 -0.95
C ILE A 119 -7.83 14.76 -0.75
N ASN A 120 -8.65 15.53 -0.03
CA ASN A 120 -8.35 16.91 0.38
C ASN A 120 -8.34 17.08 1.90
N GLY A 121 -8.50 15.97 2.64
CA GLY A 121 -8.30 15.95 4.07
C GLY A 121 -8.53 14.56 4.69
N SER A 122 -8.30 14.45 5.99
CA SER A 122 -8.44 13.19 6.74
C SER A 122 -9.80 12.50 6.58
N GLY A 123 -10.89 13.26 6.44
CA GLY A 123 -12.23 12.73 6.17
C GLY A 123 -12.36 12.00 4.83
N ASP A 124 -11.73 12.55 3.78
CA ASP A 124 -11.72 11.94 2.44
C ASP A 124 -10.86 10.68 2.43
N LEU A 125 -9.71 10.71 3.12
CA LEU A 125 -8.86 9.52 3.30
C LEU A 125 -9.65 8.39 3.97
N LYS A 126 -10.35 8.70 5.07
CA LYS A 126 -11.18 7.71 5.77
C LYS A 126 -12.22 7.10 4.83
N GLN A 127 -12.89 7.94 4.03
CA GLN A 127 -13.88 7.46 3.06
C GLN A 127 -13.23 6.60 1.96
N ALA A 128 -12.07 6.99 1.43
CA ALA A 128 -11.35 6.22 0.42
C ALA A 128 -10.95 4.83 0.95
N LEU A 129 -10.40 4.77 2.17
CA LEU A 129 -10.06 3.53 2.86
C LEU A 129 -11.30 2.66 3.07
N GLN A 130 -12.39 3.21 3.60
CA GLN A 130 -13.64 2.46 3.78
C GLN A 130 -14.18 1.87 2.46
N LYS A 131 -14.08 2.62 1.36
CA LYS A 131 -14.47 2.11 0.04
C LYS A 131 -13.59 0.97 -0.42
N LEU A 132 -12.27 1.09 -0.31
CA LEU A 132 -11.32 0.01 -0.63
C LEU A 132 -11.61 -1.26 0.18
N GLY A 133 -11.75 -1.14 1.50
CA GLY A 133 -12.04 -2.29 2.37
C GLY A 133 -13.44 -2.90 2.18
N SER A 134 -14.34 -2.22 1.49
CA SER A 134 -15.71 -2.70 1.19
C SER A 134 -15.82 -3.49 -0.11
N ILE A 135 -14.76 -3.56 -0.92
CA ILE A 135 -14.78 -4.31 -2.18
C ILE A 135 -14.94 -5.81 -1.86
N PRO A 136 -16.00 -6.47 -2.37
CA PRO A 136 -16.24 -7.88 -2.07
C PRO A 136 -15.16 -8.76 -2.70
N SER A 137 -14.80 -9.85 -2.01
CA SER A 137 -13.79 -10.82 -2.51
C SER A 137 -14.13 -11.36 -3.90
N SER A 138 -15.42 -11.53 -4.21
CA SER A 138 -15.91 -12.00 -5.51
C SER A 138 -15.64 -11.05 -6.68
N ARG A 139 -15.25 -9.79 -6.41
CA ARG A 139 -14.89 -8.82 -7.44
C ARG A 139 -13.42 -8.45 -7.43
N LEU A 140 -12.63 -8.94 -6.46
CA LEU A 140 -11.19 -8.66 -6.40
C LEU A 140 -10.44 -9.59 -7.36
N LEU A 141 -9.62 -9.00 -8.21
CA LEU A 141 -8.79 -9.71 -9.20
C LEU A 141 -7.33 -9.73 -8.78
N ALA A 142 -6.83 -8.63 -8.23
CA ALA A 142 -5.47 -8.52 -7.72
C ALA A 142 -5.41 -7.48 -6.59
N VAL A 143 -4.57 -7.73 -5.59
CA VAL A 143 -4.25 -6.78 -4.52
C VAL A 143 -2.76 -6.79 -4.31
N GLU A 144 -2.18 -5.61 -4.20
CA GLU A 144 -0.79 -5.43 -3.83
C GLU A 144 -0.67 -4.31 -2.80
N VAL A 145 0.02 -4.62 -1.71
CA VAL A 145 0.32 -3.67 -0.64
C VAL A 145 1.82 -3.58 -0.54
N LEU A 146 2.34 -2.38 -0.75
CA LEU A 146 3.75 -2.07 -0.62
C LEU A 146 3.94 -1.00 0.46
N TRP A 147 5.05 -1.04 1.17
CA TRP A 147 5.45 0.04 2.06
C TRP A 147 6.94 0.34 1.92
N THR A 148 7.27 1.62 1.86
CA THR A 148 8.64 2.09 1.66
C THR A 148 9.03 3.04 2.80
N PRO A 149 10.16 2.81 3.48
CA PRO A 149 11.05 1.65 3.32
C PRO A 149 10.44 0.39 3.96
N GLN A 150 10.85 -0.79 3.48
CA GLN A 150 10.35 -2.07 4.03
C GLN A 150 11.06 -2.47 5.35
N ASN A 151 12.31 -2.06 5.54
CA ASN A 151 13.05 -2.29 6.77
C ASN A 151 12.52 -1.37 7.89
N GLU A 152 12.12 -1.95 9.03
CA GLU A 152 11.56 -1.21 10.18
C GLU A 152 12.52 -0.18 10.80
N ASN A 153 13.81 -0.27 10.49
CA ASN A 153 14.84 0.66 10.98
C ASN A 153 15.15 1.78 9.98
N ASP A 154 14.61 1.72 8.76
CA ASP A 154 14.85 2.71 7.71
C ASP A 154 13.60 3.58 7.50
N THR A 155 13.83 4.83 7.09
CA THR A 155 12.76 5.83 6.91
C THR A 155 13.10 6.73 5.74
N LEU A 156 12.09 7.25 5.06
CA LEU A 156 12.27 8.30 4.04
C LEU A 156 12.47 9.65 4.72
N SER A 157 13.37 10.45 4.18
CA SER A 157 13.46 11.88 4.42
C SER A 157 12.33 12.64 3.71
N GLU A 158 12.08 13.89 4.13
CA GLU A 158 11.10 14.76 3.46
C GLU A 158 11.44 14.97 1.97
N ARG A 159 12.73 15.05 1.65
CA ARG A 159 13.20 15.24 0.28
C ARG A 159 12.87 14.04 -0.59
N GLU A 160 13.19 12.82 -0.14
CA GLU A 160 12.87 11.59 -0.86
C GLU A 160 11.35 11.43 -1.04
N LEU A 161 10.58 11.76 0.00
CA LEU A 161 9.11 11.75 -0.07
C LEU A 161 8.60 12.67 -1.19
N LEU A 162 9.12 13.89 -1.30
CA LEU A 162 8.70 14.88 -2.31
C LEU A 162 9.19 14.51 -3.72
N GLU A 163 10.38 13.91 -3.84
CA GLU A 163 10.96 13.48 -5.12
C GLU A 163 10.23 12.24 -5.68
N ASP A 164 9.99 11.22 -4.85
CA ASP A 164 9.44 9.93 -5.30
C ASP A 164 7.91 9.86 -5.27
N TYR A 165 7.27 10.69 -4.45
CA TYR A 165 5.80 10.71 -4.27
C TYR A 165 5.19 12.11 -4.43
N PRO A 166 5.42 12.80 -5.57
CA PRO A 166 5.00 14.19 -5.78
C PRO A 166 3.48 14.39 -5.83
N LEU A 167 2.70 13.31 -5.91
CA LEU A 167 1.24 13.35 -5.94
C LEU A 167 0.62 13.36 -4.54
N LEU A 168 1.36 13.00 -3.50
CA LEU A 168 0.87 13.03 -2.11
C LEU A 168 0.57 14.46 -1.70
N ARG A 169 -0.62 14.69 -1.16
CA ARG A 169 -1.07 15.99 -0.67
C ARG A 169 -1.28 15.95 0.84
N PRO A 170 -0.92 17.01 1.58
CA PRO A 170 -1.23 17.11 3.01
C PRO A 170 -2.72 16.93 3.31
N LEU A 171 -3.04 16.31 4.45
CA LEU A 171 -4.40 16.02 4.94
C LEU A 171 -5.00 17.09 5.87
#